data_AF-A0A5K0WH07-F1
#
_entry.id   AF-A0A5K0WH07-F1
#
_cell.length_a   1.000
_cell.length_b   1.000
_cell.length_c   1.000
_cell.angle_alpha   90.00
_cell.angle_beta   90.00
_cell.angle_gamma   90.00
#
_symmetry.space_group_name_H-M   'P 1'
#
loop_
_entity.id
_entity.type
_entity.pdbx_description
1 polymer ?
#
loop_
_entity_poly.entity_id
_entity_poly.type
_entity_poly.pdbx_seq_one_letter_code
_entity_poly.pdbx_strand_id
1 'polypeptide(L)'
;MGEKRNIRIIQGKALFSTDHSIFVENKKSDFTIFFKSAIIATGSKPIKIPGFPNEDSGIWNSSDALSLKSIPNRFLIVGGGIIGLEMATIYSALGSKVDIVDRFN
;
A
#
# COMPACT_ATOMS: atom_id res chain seq x y z
N MET A 1 12.29 -0.67 19.20
CA MET A 1 13.02 -1.87 18.69
C MET A 1 14.31 -1.50 17.95
N GLY A 2 14.37 -0.39 17.21
CA GLY A 2 15.60 0.07 16.53
C GLY A 2 16.72 0.56 17.47
N GLU A 3 16.38 1.31 18.52
CA GLU A 3 17.37 1.85 19.48
C GLU A 3 18.15 0.77 20.23
N LYS A 4 17.48 -0.34 20.59
CA LYS A 4 18.12 -1.51 21.23
C LYS A 4 19.22 -2.15 20.36
N ARG A 5 19.27 -1.83 19.06
CA ARG A 5 20.23 -2.38 18.10
C ARG A 5 21.17 -1.31 17.52
N ASN A 6 21.22 -0.11 18.12
CA ASN A 6 22.01 1.02 17.62
C ASN A 6 21.66 1.41 16.16
N ILE A 7 20.38 1.28 15.78
CA ILE A 7 19.90 1.68 14.45
C ILE A 7 19.38 3.11 14.52
N ARG A 8 19.98 4.01 13.74
CA ARG A 8 19.47 5.37 13.55
C ARG A 8 18.29 5.36 12.58
N ILE A 9 17.12 5.78 13.05
CA ILE A 9 15.91 5.92 12.22
C ILE A 9 15.84 7.36 11.72
N ILE A 10 15.66 7.51 10.41
CA ILE A 10 15.51 8.79 9.75
C ILE A 10 14.15 8.79 9.04
N GLN A 11 13.31 9.76 9.39
CA GLN A 11 11.99 9.93 8.76
C GLN A 11 12.11 10.93 7.61
N GLY A 12 11.66 10.53 6.42
CA GLY A 12 11.69 11.37 5.23
C GLY A 12 11.53 10.55 3.97
N LYS A 13 11.34 11.23 2.83
CA LYS A 13 11.34 10.60 1.52
C LYS A 13 12.75 10.64 0.96
N ALA A 14 13.31 9.49 0.64
CA ALA A 14 14.67 9.36 0.14
C ALA A 14 14.68 9.19 -1.39
N LEU A 15 15.60 9.88 -2.05
CA LEU A 15 15.90 9.74 -3.47
C LEU A 15 17.40 9.53 -3.65
N PHE A 16 17.82 8.61 -4.51
CA PHE A 16 19.23 8.50 -4.88
C PHE A 16 19.65 9.77 -5.62
N SER A 17 20.69 10.43 -5.12
CA SER A 17 21.32 11.58 -5.79
C SER A 17 22.60 11.19 -6.51
N THR A 18 23.29 10.14 -6.04
CA THR A 18 24.42 9.48 -6.70
C THR A 18 24.45 8.00 -6.31
N ASP A 19 25.41 7.23 -6.82
CA ASP A 19 25.63 5.81 -6.48
C ASP A 19 25.91 5.58 -4.98
N HIS A 20 26.38 6.61 -4.27
CA HIS A 20 26.77 6.54 -2.85
C HIS A 20 26.11 7.60 -1.96
N SER A 21 25.06 8.26 -2.46
CA SER A 21 24.31 9.23 -1.66
C SER A 21 22.82 9.22 -1.94
N ILE A 22 22.05 9.43 -0.86
CA ILE A 22 20.61 9.73 -0.94
C ILE A 22 20.35 11.13 -0.44
N PHE A 23 19.50 11.86 -1.16
CA PHE A 23 18.84 13.06 -0.67
C PHE A 23 17.60 12.67 0.11
N VAL A 24 17.40 13.26 1.28
CA VAL A 24 16.26 13.01 2.16
C VAL A 24 15.44 14.28 2.31
N GLU A 25 14.25 14.26 1.72
CA GLU A 25 13.21 15.28 1.94
C GLU A 25 12.57 15.05 3.31
N ASN A 26 12.71 16.02 4.22
CA ASN A 26 12.21 15.93 5.58
C ASN A 26 11.48 17.23 5.97
N LYS A 27 10.39 17.11 6.72
CA LYS A 27 9.56 18.24 7.18
C LYS A 27 10.31 19.35 7.91
N LYS A 28 11.45 19.05 8.55
CA LYS A 28 12.26 20.03 9.29
C LYS A 28 13.31 20.71 8.42
N SER A 29 14.08 19.89 7.71
CA SER A 29 15.21 20.33 6.89
C SER A 29 15.63 19.17 6.00
N ASP A 30 15.86 19.43 4.74
CA ASP A 30 16.40 18.43 3.82
C ASP A 30 17.90 18.25 4.02
N PHE A 31 18.41 17.05 3.76
CA PHE A 31 19.83 16.74 3.89
C PHE A 31 20.24 15.55 3.03
N THR A 32 21.55 15.38 2.85
CA THR A 32 22.13 14.25 2.12
C THR A 32 22.77 13.26 3.09
N ILE A 33 22.57 11.96 2.84
CA ILE A 33 23.26 10.87 3.54
C ILE A 33 24.18 10.18 2.55
N PHE A 34 25.45 10.06 2.92
CA PHE A 34 26.43 9.26 2.21
C PHE A 34 26.50 7.86 2.82
N PHE A 35 26.67 6.84 1.98
CA PHE A 35 26.74 5.45 2.40
C PHE A 35 27.77 4.66 1.59
N LYS A 36 28.30 3.59 2.18
CA LYS A 36 29.13 2.61 1.46
C LYS A 36 28.29 1.58 0.72
N SER A 37 27.17 1.18 1.31
CA SER A 37 26.24 0.19 0.75
C SER A 37 24.80 0.63 1.02
N ALA A 38 23.89 0.30 0.11
CA ALA A 38 22.46 0.56 0.24
C ALA A 38 21.68 -0.74 0.09
N ILE A 39 20.59 -0.86 0.86
CA ILE A 39 19.59 -1.90 0.71
C ILE A 39 18.27 -1.21 0.32
N ILE A 40 17.74 -1.52 -0.85
CA ILE A 40 16.48 -0.96 -1.33
C ILE A 40 15.33 -1.85 -0.86
N ALA A 41 14.45 -1.30 -0.04
CA ALA A 41 13.31 -2.01 0.57
C ALA A 41 12.05 -1.12 0.59
N THR A 42 11.75 -0.45 -0.52
CA THR A 42 10.66 0.55 -0.62
C THR A 42 9.25 -0.05 -0.72
N GLY A 43 9.13 -1.38 -0.81
CA GLY A 43 7.85 -2.08 -0.92
C GLY A 43 7.15 -1.88 -2.27
N SER A 44 5.83 -2.06 -2.28
CA SER A 44 4.94 -1.97 -3.44
C SER A 44 3.68 -1.15 -3.10
N LYS A 45 2.80 -0.92 -4.08
CA LYS A 45 1.53 -0.22 -3.91
C LYS A 45 0.41 -0.90 -4.71
N PRO A 46 -0.87 -0.78 -4.30
CA PRO A 46 -1.99 -1.28 -5.09
C PRO A 46 -2.00 -0.69 -6.51
N ILE A 47 -2.42 -1.51 -7.48
CA ILE A 47 -2.58 -1.07 -8.88
C ILE A 47 -3.81 -0.18 -8.99
N LYS A 48 -3.69 0.93 -9.73
CA LYS A 48 -4.85 1.72 -10.18
C LYS A 48 -5.25 1.24 -11.58
N ILE A 49 -6.53 1.03 -11.81
CA ILE A 49 -7.04 0.56 -13.11
C ILE A 49 -7.20 1.78 -14.04
N PRO A 50 -6.57 1.79 -15.23
CA PRO A 50 -6.76 2.88 -16.20
C PRO A 50 -8.23 3.05 -16.58
N GLY A 51 -8.73 4.28 -16.60
CA GLY A 51 -10.12 4.59 -16.93
C GLY A 51 -11.12 4.40 -15.78
N PHE A 52 -10.73 3.83 -14.65
CA PHE A 52 -11.59 3.79 -13.46
C PHE A 52 -11.58 5.15 -12.74
N PRO A 53 -12.70 5.54 -12.09
CA PRO A 53 -12.75 6.73 -11.25
C PRO A 53 -12.06 6.44 -9.90
N ASN A 54 -10.75 6.26 -9.92
CA ASN A 54 -9.95 5.79 -8.77
C ASN A 54 -10.00 6.69 -7.51
N GLU A 55 -10.59 7.88 -7.60
CA GLU A 55 -10.77 8.82 -6.49
C GLU A 55 -12.22 8.78 -5.93
N ASP A 56 -13.09 7.92 -6.47
CA ASP A 56 -14.44 7.70 -5.96
C ASP A 56 -14.40 6.98 -4.60
N SER A 57 -15.11 7.52 -3.62
CA SER A 57 -15.21 6.95 -2.26
C SER A 57 -15.78 5.52 -2.18
N GLY A 58 -16.52 5.09 -3.20
CA GLY A 58 -17.04 3.74 -3.35
C GLY A 58 -16.04 2.74 -3.95
N ILE A 59 -14.88 3.19 -4.46
CA ILE A 59 -13.82 2.33 -4.97
C ILE A 59 -12.75 2.15 -3.90
N TRP A 60 -12.55 0.90 -3.48
CA TRP A 60 -11.68 0.56 -2.37
C TRP A 60 -10.45 -0.22 -2.85
N ASN A 61 -9.28 0.10 -2.30
CA ASN A 61 -8.15 -0.82 -2.28
C ASN A 61 -8.18 -1.68 -0.99
N SER A 62 -7.19 -2.56 -0.84
CA SER A 62 -7.10 -3.45 0.33
C SER A 62 -6.99 -2.70 1.67
N SER A 63 -6.32 -1.55 1.70
CA SER A 63 -6.23 -0.72 2.91
C SER A 63 -7.59 -0.11 3.29
N ASP A 64 -8.37 0.33 2.29
CA ASP A 64 -9.73 0.83 2.53
C ASP A 64 -10.65 -0.27 3.05
N ALA A 65 -10.60 -1.46 2.45
CA ALA A 65 -11.38 -2.61 2.90
C ALA A 65 -11.03 -3.02 4.35
N LEU A 66 -9.75 -3.01 4.71
CA LEU A 66 -9.32 -3.32 6.08
C LEU A 66 -9.65 -2.22 7.10
N SER A 67 -9.90 -0.99 6.66
CA SER A 67 -10.33 0.10 7.54
C SER A 67 -11.79 0.00 8.00
N LEU A 68 -12.57 -0.93 7.42
CA LEU A 68 -13.95 -1.27 7.79
C LEU A 68 -14.87 -0.03 7.94
N LYS A 69 -14.86 0.86 6.95
CA LYS A 69 -15.69 2.08 6.94
C LYS A 69 -17.20 1.78 7.03
N SER A 70 -17.64 0.68 6.41
CA SER A 70 -19.00 0.16 6.45
C SER A 70 -19.05 -1.29 5.97
N ILE A 71 -20.18 -1.98 6.19
CA ILE A 71 -20.48 -3.28 5.59
C ILE A 71 -21.47 -3.04 4.44
N PRO A 72 -21.03 -3.08 3.18
CA PRO A 72 -21.89 -2.81 2.03
C PRO A 72 -22.87 -3.98 1.79
N ASN A 73 -24.11 -3.68 1.38
CA ASN A 73 -25.09 -4.73 1.04
C ASN A 73 -24.63 -5.61 -0.15
N ARG A 74 -23.96 -5.00 -1.13
CA ARG A 74 -23.31 -5.69 -2.26
C ARG A 74 -21.88 -5.21 -2.40
N PHE A 75 -20.94 -6.12 -2.61
CA PHE A 75 -19.53 -5.82 -2.72
C PHE A 75 -18.91 -6.53 -3.93
N LEU A 76 -18.45 -5.76 -4.91
CA LEU A 76 -17.75 -6.30 -6.07
C LEU A 76 -16.25 -6.28 -5.82
N ILE A 77 -15.62 -7.45 -5.94
CA ILE A 77 -14.16 -7.60 -5.88
C ILE A 77 -13.63 -7.81 -7.30
N VAL A 78 -12.71 -6.96 -7.70
CA VAL A 78 -12.04 -7.02 -9.00
C VAL A 78 -10.66 -7.66 -8.81
N GLY A 79 -10.53 -8.91 -9.26
CA GLY A 79 -9.35 -9.77 -9.09
C GLY A 79 -9.59 -10.86 -8.03
N GLY A 80 -9.51 -12.12 -8.45
CA GLY A 80 -9.67 -13.34 -7.63
C GLY A 80 -8.34 -13.87 -7.08
N GLY A 81 -7.33 -13.01 -6.96
CA GLY A 81 -6.10 -13.34 -6.25
C GLY A 81 -6.31 -13.43 -4.73
N ILE A 82 -5.26 -13.82 -4.01
CA ILE A 82 -5.30 -14.08 -2.56
C ILE A 82 -5.93 -12.92 -1.77
N ILE A 83 -5.47 -11.69 -1.98
CA ILE A 83 -6.01 -10.50 -1.29
C ILE A 83 -7.51 -10.33 -1.56
N GLY A 84 -7.95 -10.51 -2.80
CA GLY A 84 -9.36 -10.41 -3.16
C GLY A 84 -10.21 -11.47 -2.45
N LEU A 85 -9.75 -12.72 -2.42
CA LEU A 85 -10.46 -13.82 -1.76
C LEU A 85 -10.50 -13.70 -0.23
N GLU A 86 -9.43 -13.18 0.40
CA GLU A 86 -9.43 -12.88 1.83
C GLU A 86 -10.48 -11.80 2.17
N MET A 87 -10.52 -10.72 1.38
CA MET A 87 -11.54 -9.68 1.56
C MET A 87 -12.95 -10.21 1.29
N ALA A 88 -13.12 -11.07 0.27
CA ALA A 88 -14.39 -11.72 -0.02
C ALA A 88 -14.90 -12.52 1.19
N THR A 89 -14.01 -13.28 1.81
CA THR A 89 -14.32 -14.11 2.98
C THR A 89 -14.76 -13.24 4.16
N ILE A 90 -14.00 -12.19 4.46
CA ILE A 90 -14.32 -11.27 5.56
C ILE A 90 -15.68 -10.60 5.33
N TYR A 91 -15.90 -9.97 4.18
CA TYR A 91 -17.11 -9.22 3.92
C TYR A 91 -18.35 -10.11 3.75
N SER A 92 -18.19 -11.31 3.19
CA SER A 92 -19.28 -12.29 3.14
C SER A 92 -19.69 -12.75 4.54
N ALA A 93 -18.73 -13.01 5.44
CA ALA A 93 -19.01 -13.37 6.83
C ALA A 93 -19.69 -12.23 7.61
N LEU A 94 -19.39 -10.98 7.27
CA LEU A 94 -20.02 -9.79 7.85
C LEU A 94 -21.41 -9.48 7.27
N GLY A 95 -21.86 -10.19 6.23
CA GLY A 95 -23.21 -10.08 5.68
C GLY A 95 -23.32 -9.41 4.31
N SER A 96 -22.21 -9.02 3.68
CA SER A 96 -22.22 -8.53 2.31
C SER A 96 -22.53 -9.64 1.32
N LYS A 97 -23.36 -9.37 0.31
CA LYS A 97 -23.40 -10.20 -0.90
C LYS A 97 -22.18 -9.86 -1.77
N VAL A 98 -21.23 -10.79 -1.85
CA VAL A 98 -19.96 -10.58 -2.58
C VAL A 98 -20.04 -11.17 -3.99
N ASP A 99 -19.67 -10.37 -4.98
CA ASP A 99 -19.45 -10.80 -6.36
C ASP A 99 -17.95 -10.66 -6.67
N ILE A 100 -17.36 -11.61 -7.41
CA ILE A 100 -15.95 -11.56 -7.80
C ILE A 100 -15.87 -11.61 -9.32
N VAL A 101 -15.14 -10.66 -9.91
CA VAL A 101 -14.77 -10.68 -11.33
C VAL A 101 -13.28 -10.86 -11.46
N ASP A 102 -12.86 -11.78 -12.33
CA ASP A 102 -11.45 -11.99 -12.63
C ASP A 102 -11.27 -12.19 -14.14
N ARG A 103 -10.06 -11.87 -14.62
CA ARG A 103 -9.66 -11.94 -16.03
C ARG A 103 -8.88 -13.21 -16.36
N PHE A 104 -8.93 -14.25 -15.51
CA PHE A 104 -8.41 -15.56 -15.89
C PHE A 104 -9.39 -16.24 -16.84
N ASN A 105 -9.29 -15.84 -18.12
CA ASN A 105 -9.69 -16.51 -19.36
C ASN A 105 -9.29 -15.63 -20.54
#